data_AF-A0A653DB92-F1
#
_entry.id   AF-A0A653DB92-F1
#
_cell.length_a   1.000
_cell.length_b   1.000
_cell.length_c   1.000
_cell.angle_alpha   90.00
_cell.angle_beta   90.00
_cell.angle_gamma   90.00
#
_symmetry.space_group_name_H-M   'P 1'
#
loop_
_entity.id
_entity.type
_entity.pdbx_description
1 polymer ?
#
loop_
_entity_poly.entity_id
_entity_poly.type
_entity_poly.pdbx_seq_one_letter_code
_entity_poly.pdbx_strand_id
1 'polypeptide(L)' 'MVKLKWGHEYKGYLVSVDGYMNLQLANTEEYIDGGCTGNIKNRP' A
#
# COMPACT_ATOMS: atom_id res chain seq x y z
N MET A 1 -1.84 -6.95 -3.68
CA MET A 1 -1.13 -6.89 -2.39
C MET A 1 0.34 -6.66 -2.69
N VAL A 2 0.90 -5.55 -2.20
CA VAL A 2 2.30 -5.16 -2.38
C VAL A 2 3.00 -5.37 -1.05
N LYS A 3 4.13 -6.10 -1.03
CA LYS A 3 4.95 -6.29 0.17
C LYS A 3 6.25 -5.51 0.02
N LEU A 4 6.54 -4.62 0.96
CA LEU A 4 7.82 -3.92 1.03
C LEU A 4 8.84 -4.72 1.86
N LYS A 5 10.12 -4.44 1.61
CA LYS A 5 11.26 -5.12 2.24
C LYS A 5 11.22 -5.12 3.78
N TRP A 6 10.64 -4.09 4.38
CA TRP A 6 10.65 -3.85 5.82
C TRP A 6 9.36 -4.29 6.53
N GLY A 7 8.59 -5.20 5.94
CA GLY A 7 7.39 -5.77 6.59
C GLY A 7 6.11 -4.95 6.43
N HIS A 8 6.18 -3.81 5.73
CA HIS A 8 4.98 -3.08 5.33
C HIS A 8 4.28 -3.80 4.18
N GLU A 9 2.96 -3.95 4.30
CA GLU A 9 2.12 -4.47 3.24
C GLU A 9 1.03 -3.46 2.89
N TYR A 10 0.81 -3.28 1.58
CA TYR A 10 -0.24 -2.43 1.07
C TYR A 10 -1.24 -3.26 0.28
N LYS A 11 -2.51 -3.15 0.64
CA LYS A 11 -3.62 -3.74 -0.11
C LYS A 11 -4.45 -2.61 -0.71
N GLY A 12 -4.58 -2.60 -2.02
CA GLY A 12 -5.34 -1.59 -2.75
C GLY A 12 -5.49 -1.99 -4.21
N TYR A 13 -6.21 -1.19 -4.97
CA TYR A 13 -6.42 -1.36 -6.40
C TYR A 13 -5.29 -0.69 -7.17
N LEU A 14 -4.62 -1.42 -8.05
CA LEU A 14 -3.56 -0.86 -8.90
C LEU A 14 -4.17 0.09 -9.93
N VAL A 15 -3.72 1.34 -9.91
CA VAL A 15 -4.15 2.39 -10.84
C VAL A 15 -3.16 2.52 -11.99
N SER A 16 -1.87 2.61 -11.66
CA SER A 16 -0.80 2.81 -12.64
C SER A 16 0.56 2.35 -12.11
N VAL A 17 1.50 2.15 -13.02
CA VAL A 17 2.92 1.88 -12.76
C VAL A 17 3.79 2.62 -13.78
N ASP A 18 5.06 2.83 -13.45
CA ASP A 18 6.06 3.41 -14.36
C ASP A 18 7.28 2.49 -14.56
N GLY A 19 8.22 2.91 -15.42
CA GLY A 19 9.45 2.16 -15.73
C GLY A 19 10.45 2.05 -14.56
N TYR A 20 10.21 2.76 -13.46
CA TYR A 20 10.98 2.66 -12.21
C TYR A 20 10.31 1.74 -11.18
N MET A 21 9.19 1.11 -11.55
CA MET A 21 8.37 0.28 -10.67
C MET A 21 7.74 1.06 -9.51
N ASN A 22 7.51 2.38 -9.66
CA ASN A 22 6.62 3.09 -8.75
C ASN A 22 5.19 2.58 -8.95
N LEU A 23 4.42 2.47 -7.86
CA LEU A 23 3.05 1.95 -7.90
C LEU A 23 2.06 3.01 -7.38
N GLN A 24 1.02 3.29 -8.15
CA GLN A 24 -0.12 4.08 -7.70
C GLN A 24 -1.26 3.14 -7.30
N LEU A 25 -1.69 3.22 -6.03
CA LEU A 25 -2.77 2.40 -5.49
C LEU A 25 -3.96 3.28 -5.07
N ALA A 26 -5.18 2.83 -5.39
CA ALA A 26 -6.43 3.41 -4.90
C ALA A 26 -7.02 2.56 -3.77
N ASN A 27 -7.75 3.23 -2.85
CA ASN A 27 -8.37 2.62 -1.66
C ASN A 27 -7.37 1.75 -0.87
N THR A 28 -6.17 2.30 -0.64
CA THR A 28 -5.07 1.56 -0.04
C THR A 28 -5.22 1.45 1.47
N GLU A 29 -5.17 0.21 1.95
CA GLU A 29 -5.04 -0.17 3.34
C GLU A 29 -3.58 -0.52 3.64
N GLU A 30 -3.07 0.05 4.72
CA GLU A 30 -1.75 -0.25 5.26
C GLU A 30 -1.84 -1.37 6.28
N TYR A 31 -0.94 -2.33 6.17
CA TYR A 31 -0.73 -3.40 7.14
C TYR A 31 0.73 -3.40 7.57
N ILE A 32 0.97 -3.44 8.87
CA ILE A 32 2.32 -3.53 9.46
C ILE A 32 2.31 -4.73 10.41
N ASP A 33 3.25 -5.66 10.22
CA ASP A 33 3.39 -6.88 11.04
C ASP A 33 2.09 -7.72 11.15
N GLY A 34 1.29 -7.73 10.07
CA GLY A 34 0.01 -8.44 10.00
C GLY A 34 -1.17 -7.72 10.66
N GLY A 35 -0.94 -6.59 11.33
CA GLY A 35 -1.99 -5.70 11.85
C GLY A 35 -2.39 -4.64 10.82
N CYS A 36 -3.69 -4.48 10.56
CA CYS A 36 -4.20 -3.37 9.74
C CYS A 36 -4.01 -2.05 10.50
N THR A 37 -3.11 -1.19 10.02
CA THR A 37 -2.80 0.12 10.64
C THR A 37 -3.69 1.25 10.12
N GLY A 38 -4.56 0.96 9.15
CA GLY A 38 -5.64 1.84 8.72
C GLY A 38 -5.65 2.14 7.22
N ASN A 39 -6.65 2.94 6.81
CA ASN A 39 -6.75 3.43 5.44
C ASN A 39 -5.84 4.65 5.26
N ILE A 40 -4.89 4.57 4.33
CA ILE A 40 -3.90 5.64 4.08
C ILE A 40 -4.58 6.95 3.71
N LYS A 41 -5.77 6.88 3.10
CA LYS A 41 -6.51 8.05 2.64
C LYS A 41 -7.09 8.90 3.77
N ASN A 42 -7.11 8.39 5.01
CA ASN A 42 -7.75 9.03 6.17
C ASN A 42 -6.80 9.29 7.36
N ARG A 43 -5.47 9.30 7.17
CA ARG A 43 -4.60 9.89 8.21
C ARG A 43 -4.70 11.43 8.15
N PRO A 44 -4.88 12.11 9.29
CA PRO A 44 -4.95 13.58 9.36
C PRO A 44 -3.66 14.25 8.87
#